data_AF-A0A7I5E9M2-F1
#
_entry.id   AF-A0A7I5E9M2-F1
#
_cell.length_a   1.000
_cell.length_b   1.000
_cell.length_c   1.000
_cell.angle_alpha   90.00
_cell.angle_beta   90.00
_cell.angle_gamma   90.00
#
_symmetry.space_group_name_H-M   'P 1'
#
loop_
_entity.id
_entity.type
_entity.pdbx_description
1 polymer ?
#
loop_
_entity_poly.entity_id
_entity_poly.type
_entity_poly.pdbx_seq_one_letter_code
_entity_poly.pdbx_strand_id
1 'polypeptide(L)'
;MATSKFSSPSHRPAARPVIIIIGSSYKQGMYDDPTNVAEQFRARGGIIITIEYIQDRGSPVPMLRSLASPNYSLTNFKGGKYLRAQELRRLLCEANCFCKKKWTPYNKDKWDAPQGGCYYSPLISSIQMLANRTCSRRNDGMLVVDEDSNKDAFLMSFLPPKTKFWLGLRLEGEQWLWHNGYSIGSFTKWAKGHPNTKNGKCVYMQQHAESKSAWYSDDCDNDHYHICQTKPCDSTKYCPVGFPNEDVDI
;
A
#
# COMPACT_ATOMS: atom_id res chain seq x y z
N MET A 1 15.60 -9.22 -24.25
CA MET A 1 15.67 -9.10 -22.77
C MET A 1 14.38 -9.63 -22.17
N ALA A 2 14.39 -10.25 -20.98
CA ALA A 2 13.17 -10.75 -20.34
C ALA A 2 12.08 -9.67 -20.18
N THR A 3 12.48 -8.40 -20.04
CA THR A 3 11.59 -7.23 -20.01
C THR A 3 10.70 -7.10 -21.24
N SER A 4 11.19 -7.45 -22.44
CA SER A 4 10.38 -7.37 -23.67
C SER A 4 9.29 -8.44 -23.74
N LYS A 5 9.36 -9.48 -22.91
CA LYS A 5 8.29 -10.47 -22.79
C LYS A 5 7.12 -9.92 -22.00
N PHE A 6 7.32 -8.96 -21.10
CA PHE A 6 6.22 -8.37 -20.33
C PHE A 6 5.35 -7.38 -21.11
N SER A 7 5.73 -7.01 -22.34
CA SER A 7 5.02 -6.04 -23.18
C SER A 7 4.01 -6.66 -24.17
N SER A 8 3.41 -7.81 -23.82
CA SER A 8 2.42 -8.49 -24.67
C SER A 8 1.00 -7.92 -24.46
N PRO A 9 0.16 -7.82 -25.52
CA PRO A 9 -1.26 -7.47 -25.40
C PRO A 9 -2.06 -8.43 -24.50
N SER A 10 -1.57 -9.66 -24.33
CA SER A 10 -2.19 -10.67 -23.45
C SER A 10 -1.84 -10.48 -21.97
N HIS A 11 -0.90 -9.60 -21.64
CA HIS A 11 -0.54 -9.32 -20.25
C HIS A 11 -1.50 -8.30 -19.64
N ARG A 12 -1.82 -8.54 -18.36
CA ARG A 12 -2.64 -7.63 -17.57
C ARG A 12 -1.88 -6.29 -17.47
N PRO A 13 -2.43 -5.18 -17.99
CA PRO A 13 -1.72 -3.90 -18.05
C PRO A 13 -1.30 -3.36 -16.67
N ALA A 14 -1.92 -3.85 -15.60
CA ALA A 14 -1.84 -3.38 -14.23
C ALA A 14 -1.04 -4.29 -13.27
N ALA A 15 -0.49 -5.40 -13.78
CA ALA A 15 0.21 -6.38 -12.95
C ALA A 15 1.71 -6.09 -12.90
N ARG A 16 2.32 -6.30 -11.73
CA ARG A 16 3.78 -6.27 -11.62
C ARG A 16 4.39 -7.44 -12.40
N PRO A 17 5.47 -7.22 -13.17
CA PRO A 17 6.21 -8.31 -13.80
C PRO A 17 6.70 -9.31 -12.75
N VAL A 18 6.35 -10.58 -12.92
CA VAL A 18 6.85 -11.68 -12.08
C VAL A 18 7.64 -12.66 -12.93
N ILE A 19 8.85 -13.01 -12.49
CA ILE A 19 9.65 -14.10 -13.05
C ILE A 19 9.62 -15.25 -12.04
N ILE A 20 9.32 -16.45 -12.51
CA ILE A 20 9.39 -17.67 -11.70
C ILE A 20 10.56 -18.50 -12.21
N ILE A 21 11.53 -18.77 -11.34
CA ILE A 21 12.72 -19.58 -11.65
C ILE A 21 12.60 -20.89 -10.88
N ILE A 22 12.62 -22.01 -11.59
CA ILE A 22 12.60 -23.35 -11.00
C ILE A 22 13.92 -24.04 -11.34
N GLY A 23 14.63 -24.57 -10.35
CA GLY A 23 15.92 -25.19 -10.59
C GLY A 23 16.34 -26.16 -9.48
N SER A 24 17.08 -27.20 -9.87
CA SER A 24 17.66 -28.21 -8.97
C SER A 24 19.18 -28.10 -8.81
N SER A 25 19.83 -27.21 -9.58
CA SER A 25 21.27 -26.95 -9.48
C SER A 25 21.58 -25.53 -10.00
N TYR A 26 22.70 -24.96 -9.54
CA TYR A 26 23.22 -23.68 -10.00
C TYR A 26 24.73 -23.80 -10.21
N LYS A 27 25.25 -23.36 -11.37
CA LYS A 27 26.69 -23.28 -11.66
C LYS A 27 27.14 -21.83 -11.61
N GLN A 28 28.06 -21.50 -10.69
CA GLN A 28 28.62 -20.16 -10.53
C GLN A 28 29.80 -19.93 -11.49
N GLY A 29 29.99 -18.71 -11.98
CA GLY A 29 31.23 -18.30 -12.66
C GLY A 29 31.28 -18.53 -14.18
N MET A 30 30.16 -18.83 -14.85
CA MET A 30 30.09 -18.63 -16.31
C MET A 30 29.89 -17.14 -16.61
N TYR A 31 30.30 -16.69 -17.80
CA TYR A 31 30.39 -15.28 -18.24
C TYR A 31 29.13 -14.42 -18.01
N ASP A 32 27.97 -15.05 -17.77
CA ASP A 32 26.68 -14.41 -17.50
C ASP A 32 26.20 -14.65 -16.04
N ASP A 33 26.69 -13.86 -15.08
CA ASP A 33 26.16 -13.85 -13.70
C ASP A 33 24.75 -13.19 -13.67
N PRO A 34 23.68 -13.94 -13.32
CA PRO A 34 22.32 -13.40 -13.30
C PRO A 34 22.04 -12.45 -12.14
N THR A 35 22.94 -12.31 -11.16
CA THR A 35 22.70 -11.52 -9.94
C THR A 35 22.44 -10.04 -10.25
N ASN A 36 23.28 -9.43 -11.08
CA ASN A 36 23.12 -8.02 -11.48
C ASN A 36 21.81 -7.78 -12.24
N VAL A 37 21.43 -8.71 -13.11
CA VAL A 37 20.19 -8.61 -13.89
C VAL A 37 18.96 -8.78 -12.98
N ALA A 38 19.03 -9.70 -12.02
CA ALA A 38 17.98 -9.92 -11.03
C ALA A 38 17.79 -8.68 -10.14
N GLU A 39 18.89 -8.06 -9.68
CA GLU A 39 18.86 -6.81 -8.93
C GLU A 39 18.22 -5.67 -9.71
N GLN A 40 18.62 -5.46 -10.96
CA GLN A 40 18.02 -4.43 -11.81
C GLN A 40 16.53 -4.67 -12.06
N PHE A 41 16.12 -5.92 -12.27
CA PHE A 41 14.71 -6.27 -12.45
C PHE A 41 13.89 -5.97 -11.18
N ARG A 42 14.41 -6.34 -10.00
CA ARG A 42 13.79 -6.02 -8.70
C ARG A 42 13.70 -4.52 -8.46
N ALA A 43 14.77 -3.77 -8.77
CA ALA A 43 14.82 -2.31 -8.63
C ALA A 43 13.79 -1.59 -9.51
N ARG A 44 13.38 -2.20 -10.63
CA ARG A 44 12.31 -1.69 -11.52
C ARG A 44 10.90 -2.11 -11.07
N GLY A 45 10.76 -2.74 -9.90
CA GLY A 45 9.49 -3.18 -9.34
C GLY A 45 9.06 -4.59 -9.79
N GLY A 46 9.94 -5.33 -10.45
CA GLY A 46 9.72 -6.74 -10.78
C GLY A 46 9.89 -7.64 -9.55
N ILE A 47 9.18 -8.77 -9.54
CA ILE A 47 9.29 -9.77 -8.47
C ILE A 47 9.87 -11.06 -9.02
N ILE A 48 10.86 -11.62 -8.33
CA ILE A 48 11.45 -12.91 -8.68
C ILE A 48 11.03 -13.92 -7.63
N ILE A 49 10.27 -14.93 -8.07
CA ILE A 49 9.93 -16.10 -7.26
C ILE A 49 10.91 -17.21 -7.64
N THR A 50 11.59 -17.81 -6.67
CA THR A 50 12.38 -19.02 -6.93
C THR A 50 11.72 -20.24 -6.29
N ILE A 51 11.75 -21.37 -7.00
CA ILE A 51 11.33 -22.67 -6.50
C ILE A 51 12.55 -23.58 -6.60
N GLU A 52 13.14 -23.83 -5.44
CA GLU A 52 14.24 -24.76 -5.30
C GLU A 52 13.73 -26.20 -5.40
N TYR A 53 14.25 -26.97 -6.34
CA TYR A 53 13.87 -28.36 -6.55
C TYR A 53 14.92 -29.29 -5.95
N ILE A 54 14.67 -29.76 -4.73
CA ILE A 54 15.52 -30.72 -4.02
C ILE A 54 15.27 -32.11 -4.62
N GLN A 55 16.34 -32.77 -5.09
CA GLN A 55 16.33 -34.17 -5.54
C GLN A 55 16.71 -35.09 -4.36
N ASP A 56 16.33 -36.37 -4.39
CA ASP A 56 16.72 -37.34 -3.35
C ASP A 56 18.26 -37.41 -3.27
N ARG A 57 18.83 -36.89 -2.15
CA ARG A 57 20.27 -36.65 -1.87
C ARG A 57 20.89 -35.36 -2.43
N GLY A 58 20.12 -34.47 -3.03
CA GLY A 58 20.58 -33.16 -3.46
C GLY A 58 20.77 -32.21 -2.27
N SER A 59 21.89 -31.49 -2.24
CA SER A 59 22.06 -30.37 -1.30
C SER A 59 21.15 -29.21 -1.72
N PRO A 60 20.72 -28.37 -0.75
CA PRO A 60 20.11 -27.10 -1.08
C PRO A 60 20.97 -26.32 -2.09
N VAL A 61 20.34 -25.50 -2.91
CA VAL A 61 20.95 -24.56 -3.86
C VAL A 61 20.80 -23.13 -3.30
N PRO A 62 21.63 -22.73 -2.30
CA PRO A 62 21.57 -21.40 -1.68
C PRO A 62 21.52 -20.25 -2.67
N MET A 63 22.14 -20.42 -3.84
CA MET A 63 22.25 -19.39 -4.87
C MET A 63 20.94 -19.12 -5.63
N LEU A 64 20.00 -20.09 -5.70
CA LEU A 64 18.66 -19.79 -6.24
C LEU A 64 17.88 -18.86 -5.31
N ARG A 65 18.15 -18.93 -4.00
CA ARG A 65 17.50 -18.08 -3.01
C ARG A 65 18.01 -16.64 -3.06
N SER A 66 19.26 -16.38 -3.43
CA SER A 66 19.81 -15.01 -3.55
C SER A 66 19.19 -14.22 -4.70
N LEU A 67 18.76 -14.90 -5.77
CA LEU A 67 18.08 -14.28 -6.91
C LEU A 67 16.62 -13.89 -6.61
N ALA A 68 15.95 -14.59 -5.69
CA ALA A 68 14.56 -14.30 -5.35
C ALA A 68 14.41 -12.90 -4.74
N SER A 69 13.25 -12.28 -4.96
CA SER A 69 12.84 -11.14 -4.13
C SER A 69 12.78 -11.57 -2.65
N PRO A 70 13.02 -10.64 -1.70
CA PRO A 70 12.94 -10.95 -0.27
C PRO A 70 11.63 -11.66 0.07
N ASN A 71 11.72 -12.84 0.70
CA ASN A 71 10.57 -13.69 1.08
C ASN A 71 9.76 -14.32 -0.08
N TYR A 72 10.27 -14.32 -1.30
CA TYR A 72 9.68 -14.98 -2.49
C TYR A 72 10.39 -16.27 -2.90
N SER A 73 11.07 -16.95 -1.97
CA SER A 73 11.69 -18.26 -2.22
C SER A 73 10.84 -19.40 -1.65
N LEU A 74 10.60 -20.41 -2.48
CA LEU A 74 9.92 -21.66 -2.17
C LEU A 74 10.88 -22.84 -2.41
N THR A 75 10.50 -24.00 -1.88
CA THR A 75 11.16 -25.28 -2.17
C THR A 75 10.09 -26.32 -2.48
N ASN A 76 10.39 -27.28 -3.36
CA ASN A 76 9.47 -28.36 -3.74
C ASN A 76 9.10 -29.27 -2.56
N PHE A 77 9.97 -29.37 -1.55
CA PHE A 77 9.77 -30.21 -0.37
C PHE A 77 10.39 -29.60 0.88
N LYS A 78 9.60 -29.46 1.95
CA LYS A 78 10.07 -28.94 3.25
C LYS A 78 9.37 -29.62 4.40
N GLY A 79 10.14 -30.16 5.36
CA GLY A 79 9.60 -30.71 6.60
C GLY A 79 8.54 -31.79 6.40
N GLY A 80 8.76 -32.72 5.45
CA GLY A 80 7.83 -33.81 5.16
C GLY A 80 6.65 -33.44 4.25
N LYS A 81 6.58 -32.21 3.73
CA LYS A 81 5.47 -31.73 2.91
C LYS A 81 5.95 -31.25 1.54
N TYR A 82 5.21 -31.63 0.51
CA TYR A 82 5.39 -31.12 -0.85
C TYR A 82 4.77 -29.74 -1.02
N LEU A 83 5.40 -28.92 -1.87
CA LEU A 83 4.91 -27.61 -2.30
C LEU A 83 3.49 -27.73 -2.87
N ARG A 84 2.59 -26.89 -2.38
CA ARG A 84 1.22 -26.84 -2.90
C ARG A 84 1.02 -25.65 -3.85
N ALA A 85 0.13 -25.80 -4.82
CA ALA A 85 -0.22 -24.73 -5.75
C ALA A 85 -0.70 -23.45 -5.03
N GLN A 86 -1.34 -23.57 -3.86
CA GLN A 86 -1.77 -22.41 -3.07
C GLN A 86 -0.59 -21.53 -2.60
N GLU A 87 0.58 -22.09 -2.35
CA GLU A 87 1.73 -21.32 -1.85
C GLU A 87 2.29 -20.42 -2.95
N LEU A 88 2.41 -20.94 -4.17
CA LEU A 88 2.79 -20.13 -5.33
C LEU A 88 1.70 -19.08 -5.66
N ARG A 89 0.42 -19.46 -5.60
CA ARG A 89 -0.69 -18.53 -5.80
C ARG A 89 -0.65 -17.38 -4.79
N ARG A 90 -0.35 -17.66 -3.52
CA ARG A 90 -0.20 -16.62 -2.50
C ARG A 90 0.92 -15.65 -2.87
N LEU A 91 2.11 -16.13 -3.24
CA LEU A 91 3.21 -15.25 -3.64
C LEU A 91 2.85 -14.39 -4.87
N LEU A 92 2.09 -14.93 -5.82
CA LEU A 92 1.60 -14.14 -6.96
C LEU A 92 0.61 -13.04 -6.55
N CYS A 93 -0.21 -13.28 -5.52
CA CYS A 93 -1.06 -12.25 -4.93
C CYS A 93 -0.23 -11.17 -4.23
N GLU A 94 0.70 -11.55 -3.36
CA GLU A 94 1.57 -10.59 -2.65
C GLU A 94 2.41 -9.76 -3.63
N ALA A 95 2.92 -10.38 -4.69
CA ALA A 95 3.69 -9.70 -5.73
C ALA A 95 2.90 -8.58 -6.42
N ASN A 96 1.57 -8.71 -6.46
CA ASN A 96 0.66 -7.75 -7.08
C ASN A 96 -0.08 -6.88 -6.06
N CYS A 97 0.23 -7.00 -4.76
CA CYS A 97 -0.27 -6.12 -3.71
C CYS A 97 0.66 -4.91 -3.53
N PHE A 98 0.30 -3.74 -4.07
CA PHE A 98 1.18 -2.55 -4.00
C PHE A 98 0.46 -1.21 -4.13
N CYS A 99 1.16 -0.14 -3.73
CA CYS A 99 0.69 1.23 -3.94
C CYS A 99 1.14 1.80 -5.28
N LYS A 100 0.27 2.60 -5.91
CA LYS A 100 0.61 3.39 -7.10
C LYS A 100 1.76 4.37 -6.78
N LYS A 101 2.46 4.84 -7.82
CA LYS A 101 3.57 5.81 -7.68
C LYS A 101 3.09 7.05 -6.90
N LYS A 102 3.97 7.60 -6.05
CA LYS A 102 3.72 8.72 -5.12
C LYS A 102 2.81 8.39 -3.92
N TRP A 103 2.18 7.20 -3.86
CA TRP A 103 1.41 6.79 -2.70
C TRP A 103 2.29 6.04 -1.70
N THR A 104 2.18 6.41 -0.43
CA THR A 104 2.93 5.82 0.67
C THR A 104 2.18 4.62 1.23
N PRO A 105 2.82 3.44 1.31
CA PRO A 105 2.22 2.25 1.91
C PRO A 105 2.15 2.36 3.43
N TYR A 106 1.03 1.95 4.02
CA TYR A 106 0.88 1.76 5.46
C TYR A 106 0.88 0.27 5.82
N ASN A 107 1.55 -0.06 6.92
CA ASN A 107 1.67 -1.42 7.48
C ASN A 107 2.09 -2.46 6.42
N LYS A 108 3.41 -2.61 6.24
CA LYS A 108 3.99 -3.60 5.35
C LYS A 108 4.16 -4.93 6.06
N ASP A 109 3.72 -6.00 5.41
CA ASP A 109 4.09 -7.34 5.85
C ASP A 109 5.49 -7.73 5.36
N LYS A 110 5.88 -8.99 5.58
CA LYS A 110 7.17 -9.52 5.15
C LYS A 110 7.37 -9.54 3.63
N TRP A 111 6.33 -9.38 2.82
CA TRP A 111 6.41 -9.28 1.36
C TRP A 111 6.43 -7.84 0.86
N ASP A 112 6.58 -6.88 1.77
CA ASP A 112 6.45 -5.44 1.53
C ASP A 112 5.07 -5.02 0.99
N ALA A 113 4.04 -5.85 1.22
CA ALA A 113 2.70 -5.59 0.75
C ALA A 113 1.99 -4.59 1.70
N PRO A 114 1.33 -3.54 1.17
CA PRO A 114 0.67 -2.49 1.96
C PRO A 114 -0.68 -2.95 2.52
N GLN A 115 -0.66 -3.82 3.52
CA GLN A 115 -1.87 -4.40 4.12
C GLN A 115 -2.78 -3.32 4.76
N GLY A 116 -2.20 -2.23 5.24
CA GLY A 116 -2.92 -1.09 5.82
C GLY A 116 -3.41 -0.05 4.80
N GLY A 117 -3.20 -0.28 3.50
CA GLY A 117 -3.61 0.62 2.43
C GLY A 117 -2.52 1.58 1.96
N CYS A 118 -2.92 2.45 1.04
CA CYS A 118 -2.05 3.42 0.38
C CYS A 118 -2.51 4.84 0.67
N TYR A 119 -1.57 5.73 0.94
CA TYR A 119 -1.86 7.10 1.40
C TYR A 119 -1.16 8.14 0.53
N TYR A 120 -1.82 9.29 0.33
CA TYR A 120 -1.28 10.38 -0.45
C TYR A 120 -1.78 11.71 0.11
N SER A 121 -0.90 12.69 0.23
CA SER A 121 -1.30 14.05 0.58
C SER A 121 -0.90 14.99 -0.56
N PRO A 122 -1.87 15.68 -1.19
CA PRO A 122 -1.57 16.69 -2.20
C PRO A 122 -0.97 17.98 -1.63
N LEU A 123 -0.82 18.12 -0.30
CA LEU A 123 -0.36 19.34 0.38
C LEU A 123 -1.14 20.61 -0.01
N ILE A 124 -2.46 20.45 -0.22
CA ILE A 124 -3.39 21.55 -0.44
C ILE A 124 -4.49 21.53 0.62
N SER A 125 -4.98 22.70 0.99
CA SER A 125 -6.14 22.86 1.88
C SER A 125 -7.41 23.12 1.09
N SER A 126 -8.53 22.63 1.60
CA SER A 126 -9.87 22.91 1.06
C SER A 126 -10.94 22.52 2.07
N ILE A 127 -12.19 22.92 1.82
CA ILE A 127 -13.37 22.39 2.52
C ILE A 127 -13.47 20.86 2.44
N GLN A 128 -14.09 20.22 3.45
CA GLN A 128 -14.04 18.75 3.60
C GLN A 128 -14.63 18.02 2.37
N MET A 129 -15.71 18.56 1.81
CA MET A 129 -16.35 17.99 0.61
C MET A 129 -15.40 17.98 -0.60
N LEU A 130 -14.68 19.07 -0.85
CA LEU A 130 -13.73 19.17 -1.97
C LEU A 130 -12.48 18.31 -1.74
N ALA A 131 -12.03 18.23 -0.48
CA ALA A 131 -10.94 17.33 -0.10
C ALA A 131 -11.29 15.87 -0.41
N ASN A 132 -12.50 15.44 -0.03
CA ASN A 132 -12.96 14.10 -0.35
C ASN A 132 -13.13 13.87 -1.85
N ARG A 133 -13.69 14.84 -2.60
CA ARG A 133 -13.79 14.76 -4.06
C ARG A 133 -12.42 14.63 -4.73
N THR A 134 -11.41 15.33 -4.22
CA THR A 134 -10.02 15.20 -4.66
C THR A 134 -9.50 13.78 -4.47
N CYS A 135 -9.77 13.18 -3.30
CA CYS A 135 -9.42 11.79 -3.05
C CYS A 135 -10.18 10.81 -3.96
N SER A 136 -11.49 10.99 -4.17
CA SER A 136 -12.26 10.11 -5.04
C SER A 136 -11.79 10.15 -6.49
N ARG A 137 -11.43 11.34 -7.00
CA ARG A 137 -10.83 11.48 -8.34
C ARG A 137 -9.44 10.85 -8.43
N ARG A 138 -8.73 10.70 -7.30
CA ARG A 138 -7.40 10.08 -7.24
C ARG A 138 -7.51 8.63 -6.73
N ASN A 139 -7.59 7.68 -7.66
CA ASN A 139 -7.57 6.23 -7.39
C ASN A 139 -8.75 5.71 -6.57
N ASP A 140 -9.94 6.25 -6.80
CA ASP A 140 -11.15 5.89 -6.05
C ASP A 140 -10.90 5.95 -4.54
N GLY A 141 -10.13 6.96 -4.14
CA GLY A 141 -9.74 7.17 -2.76
C GLY A 141 -10.83 7.85 -1.95
N MET A 142 -10.59 7.93 -0.65
CA MET A 142 -11.41 8.68 0.30
C MET A 142 -10.51 9.41 1.27
N LEU A 143 -11.07 10.34 2.04
CA LEU A 143 -10.36 10.91 3.17
C LEU A 143 -9.92 9.81 4.16
N VAL A 144 -8.81 10.07 4.84
CA VAL A 144 -8.25 9.14 5.82
C VAL A 144 -9.23 8.82 6.95
N VAL A 145 -9.17 7.56 7.37
CA VAL A 145 -9.83 7.04 8.56
C VAL A 145 -8.75 6.82 9.59
N ASP A 146 -8.99 7.20 10.84
CA ASP A 146 -8.09 6.95 11.96
C ASP A 146 -8.74 5.92 12.89
N GLU A 147 -8.26 4.68 12.82
CA GLU A 147 -8.95 3.49 13.38
C GLU A 147 -8.19 2.83 14.54
N ASP A 148 -6.90 3.14 14.71
CA ASP A 148 -6.08 2.64 15.82
C ASP A 148 -4.87 3.54 16.09
N SER A 149 -4.18 3.30 17.21
CA SER A 149 -3.02 4.11 17.64
C SER A 149 -1.82 4.05 16.70
N ASN A 150 -1.63 2.95 15.97
CA ASN A 150 -0.54 2.82 15.00
C ASN A 150 -0.84 3.66 13.74
N LYS A 151 -2.10 3.66 13.31
CA LYS A 151 -2.55 4.43 12.16
C LYS A 151 -2.50 5.92 12.47
N ASP A 152 -2.93 6.30 13.66
CA ASP A 152 -2.79 7.66 14.16
C ASP A 152 -1.33 8.14 14.09
N ALA A 153 -0.39 7.39 14.65
CA ALA A 153 1.03 7.74 14.61
C ALA A 153 1.58 7.85 13.18
N PHE A 154 1.13 6.96 12.28
CA PHE A 154 1.47 7.03 10.87
C PHE A 154 0.92 8.29 10.19
N LEU A 155 -0.35 8.63 10.41
CA LEU A 155 -0.95 9.85 9.88
C LEU A 155 -0.24 11.11 10.40
N MET A 156 0.21 11.09 11.65
CA MET A 156 1.01 12.18 12.23
C MET A 156 2.38 12.35 11.58
N SER A 157 2.96 11.30 11.01
CA SER A 157 4.22 11.39 10.25
C SER A 157 4.03 11.93 8.83
N PHE A 158 2.79 12.02 8.35
CA PHE A 158 2.46 12.27 6.95
C PHE A 158 2.46 13.76 6.57
N LEU A 159 2.27 14.63 7.56
CA LEU A 159 2.20 16.08 7.41
C LEU A 159 3.12 16.77 8.42
N PRO A 160 3.57 18.01 8.17
CA PRO A 160 4.35 18.77 9.13
C PRO A 160 3.63 18.89 10.49
N PRO A 161 4.37 18.93 11.61
CA PRO A 161 3.76 19.08 12.93
C PRO A 161 2.83 20.29 13.01
N LYS A 162 1.75 20.15 13.79
CA LYS A 162 0.69 21.16 14.00
C LYS A 162 -0.17 21.45 12.76
N THR A 163 0.03 20.77 11.64
CA THR A 163 -0.86 20.86 10.48
C THR A 163 -2.23 20.27 10.82
N LYS A 164 -3.29 21.02 10.52
CA LYS A 164 -4.67 20.52 10.58
C LYS A 164 -5.02 19.84 9.28
N PHE A 165 -5.60 18.66 9.36
CA PHE A 165 -6.09 17.97 8.17
C PHE A 165 -7.39 17.23 8.42
N TRP A 166 -8.21 17.15 7.38
CA TRP A 166 -9.50 16.50 7.44
C TRP A 166 -9.38 14.98 7.62
N LEU A 167 -10.19 14.45 8.54
CA LEU A 167 -10.57 13.05 8.57
C LEU A 167 -11.83 12.84 7.72
N GLY A 168 -12.04 11.62 7.24
CA GLY A 168 -13.26 11.23 6.53
C GLY A 168 -14.50 11.04 7.42
N LEU A 169 -14.48 11.60 8.63
CA LEU A 169 -15.52 11.50 9.65
C LEU A 169 -16.43 12.73 9.59
N ARG A 170 -17.74 12.49 9.60
CA ARG A 170 -18.74 13.56 9.65
C ARG A 170 -19.97 13.15 10.44
N LEU A 171 -20.71 14.12 10.95
CA LEU A 171 -21.98 13.90 11.64
C LEU A 171 -23.12 13.81 10.62
N GLU A 172 -23.80 12.67 10.58
CA GLU A 172 -25.01 12.44 9.81
C GLU A 172 -26.17 12.09 10.75
N GLY A 173 -27.21 12.92 10.76
CA GLY A 173 -28.26 12.83 11.78
C GLY A 173 -27.66 13.00 13.18
N GLU A 174 -27.69 11.93 13.97
CA GLU A 174 -27.15 11.87 15.34
C GLU A 174 -25.88 11.02 15.46
N GLN A 175 -25.34 10.52 14.34
CA GLN A 175 -24.23 9.58 14.34
C GLN A 175 -23.00 10.11 13.59
N TRP A 176 -21.81 9.88 14.17
CA TRP A 176 -20.54 10.15 13.51
C TRP A 176 -20.17 8.97 12.61
N LEU A 177 -20.16 9.20 11.31
CA LEU A 177 -19.94 8.18 10.28
C LEU A 177 -18.68 8.47 9.46
N TRP A 178 -17.92 7.43 9.20
CA TRP A 178 -16.85 7.43 8.20
C TRP A 178 -17.43 7.41 6.79
N HIS A 179 -16.65 7.83 5.80
CA HIS A 179 -17.09 7.90 4.40
C HIS A 179 -17.56 6.58 3.78
N ASN A 180 -17.20 5.44 4.38
CA ASN A 180 -17.65 4.11 3.99
C ASN A 180 -18.99 3.71 4.64
N GLY A 181 -19.63 4.62 5.38
CA GLY A 181 -20.91 4.41 6.05
C GLY A 181 -20.80 3.71 7.41
N TYR A 182 -19.60 3.30 7.84
CA TYR A 182 -19.42 2.71 9.16
C TYR A 182 -19.42 3.78 10.24
N SER A 183 -20.07 3.49 11.36
CA SER A 183 -20.00 4.33 12.54
C SER A 183 -18.58 4.37 13.10
N ILE A 184 -18.30 5.44 13.83
CA ILE A 184 -17.12 5.51 14.69
C ILE A 184 -17.05 4.25 15.58
N GLY A 185 -15.89 3.59 15.58
CA GLY A 185 -15.66 2.38 16.37
C GLY A 185 -15.35 2.70 17.84
N SER A 186 -14.72 1.76 18.55
CA SER A 186 -14.26 1.98 19.92
C SER A 186 -13.06 2.93 20.01
N PHE A 187 -12.26 3.03 18.95
CA PHE A 187 -11.13 3.95 18.89
C PHE A 187 -11.60 5.37 18.57
N THR A 188 -11.33 6.29 19.49
CA THR A 188 -11.57 7.72 19.29
C THR A 188 -10.44 8.53 19.91
N LYS A 189 -10.14 9.68 19.32
CA LYS A 189 -9.17 10.64 19.87
C LYS A 189 -9.75 12.05 20.00
N TRP A 190 -11.02 12.15 20.37
CA TRP A 190 -11.65 13.45 20.60
C TRP A 190 -10.86 14.30 21.59
N ALA A 191 -10.60 15.55 21.20
CA ALA A 191 -10.03 16.53 22.11
C ALA A 191 -11.00 16.84 23.24
N LYS A 192 -10.48 17.36 24.36
CA LYS A 192 -11.30 17.81 25.49
C LYS A 192 -12.34 18.82 25.01
N GLY A 193 -13.62 18.54 25.27
CA GLY A 193 -14.74 19.37 24.83
C GLY A 193 -15.26 19.08 23.42
N HIS A 194 -14.73 18.05 22.75
CA HIS A 194 -15.22 17.56 21.46
C HIS A 194 -15.83 16.15 21.60
N PRO A 195 -16.72 15.74 20.70
CA PRO A 195 -17.29 16.53 19.61
C PRO A 195 -18.17 17.68 20.12
N ASN A 196 -18.03 18.85 19.49
CA ASN A 196 -18.86 20.03 19.71
C ASN A 196 -19.58 20.36 18.39
N THR A 197 -20.83 19.95 18.29
CA THR A 197 -21.66 20.12 17.09
C THR A 197 -22.02 21.57 16.79
N LYS A 198 -21.83 22.48 17.75
CA LYS A 198 -21.96 23.94 17.53
C LYS A 198 -20.80 24.49 16.69
N ASN A 199 -19.63 23.86 16.76
CA ASN A 199 -18.46 24.26 15.96
C ASN A 199 -18.54 23.73 14.53
N GLY A 200 -19.28 22.64 14.31
CA GLY A 200 -19.53 22.08 12.99
C GLY A 200 -19.67 20.56 13.00
N LYS A 201 -19.87 20.00 11.81
CA LYS A 201 -20.23 18.59 11.58
C LYS A 201 -19.11 17.79 10.91
N CYS A 202 -17.96 18.40 10.68
CA CYS A 202 -16.80 17.76 10.07
C CYS A 202 -15.66 17.64 11.10
N VAL A 203 -14.72 16.72 10.86
CA VAL A 203 -13.68 16.41 11.84
C VAL A 203 -12.30 16.57 11.23
N TYR A 204 -11.46 17.39 11.85
CA TYR A 204 -10.04 17.46 11.54
C TYR A 204 -9.21 16.84 12.66
N MET A 205 -7.99 16.43 12.31
CA MET A 205 -6.96 15.94 13.20
C MET A 205 -5.78 16.91 13.20
N GLN A 206 -5.14 17.09 14.36
CA GLN A 206 -3.98 17.97 14.51
C GLN A 206 -2.98 17.43 15.54
N GLN A 207 -1.68 17.61 15.28
CA GLN A 207 -0.62 17.38 16.28
C GLN A 207 -0.59 18.51 17.31
N HIS A 208 -0.50 18.16 18.57
CA HIS A 208 -0.14 19.06 19.65
C HIS A 208 1.29 18.79 20.16
N ALA A 209 1.72 19.53 21.17
CA ALA A 209 2.98 19.25 21.85
C ALA A 209 3.03 17.78 22.33
N GLU A 210 4.24 17.21 22.42
CA GLU A 210 4.50 15.81 22.80
C GLU A 210 4.08 14.73 21.79
N SER A 211 3.94 15.09 20.50
CA SER A 211 3.57 14.13 19.44
C SER A 211 2.23 13.41 19.64
N LYS A 212 1.34 14.01 20.45
CA LYS A 212 -0.04 13.56 20.60
C LYS A 212 -0.92 14.27 19.59
N SER A 213 -1.76 13.51 18.94
CA SER A 213 -2.84 14.01 18.09
C SER A 213 -4.16 14.10 18.86
N ALA A 214 -5.06 14.94 18.38
CA ALA A 214 -6.46 14.89 18.79
C ALA A 214 -7.39 15.26 17.62
N TRP A 215 -8.65 14.85 17.74
CA TRP A 215 -9.72 15.10 16.80
C TRP A 215 -10.60 16.24 17.28
N TYR A 216 -10.96 17.11 16.35
CA TYR A 216 -11.73 18.32 16.60
C TYR A 216 -12.89 18.39 15.61
N SER A 217 -14.08 18.67 16.12
CA SER A 217 -15.22 19.04 15.28
C SER A 217 -15.10 20.50 14.85
N ASP A 218 -15.36 20.74 13.57
CA ASP A 218 -15.22 22.05 12.94
C ASP A 218 -16.21 22.20 11.77
N ASP A 219 -16.36 23.44 11.30
CA ASP A 219 -17.23 23.76 10.18
C ASP A 219 -16.70 23.08 8.91
N CYS A 220 -17.59 22.39 8.21
CA CYS A 220 -17.26 21.65 6.99
C CYS A 220 -16.72 22.55 5.87
N ASP A 221 -17.07 23.84 5.93
CA ASP A 221 -16.67 24.87 4.98
C ASP A 221 -15.35 25.57 5.35
N ASN A 222 -14.69 25.17 6.43
CA ASN A 222 -13.32 25.64 6.72
C ASN A 222 -12.28 24.94 5.85
N ASP A 223 -11.16 25.61 5.60
CA ASP A 223 -10.05 25.05 4.86
C ASP A 223 -9.06 24.33 5.78
N HIS A 224 -8.93 23.02 5.60
CA HIS A 224 -7.85 22.21 6.19
C HIS A 224 -7.17 21.38 5.11
N TYR A 225 -5.93 20.97 5.38
CA TYR A 225 -5.23 20.01 4.51
C TYR A 225 -5.97 18.68 4.48
N HIS A 226 -5.54 17.76 3.62
CA HIS A 226 -6.10 16.43 3.62
C HIS A 226 -5.08 15.36 3.25
N ILE A 227 -5.37 14.16 3.72
CA ILE A 227 -4.70 12.94 3.32
C ILE A 227 -5.78 12.05 2.71
N CYS A 228 -5.48 11.52 1.53
CA CYS A 228 -6.28 10.52 0.86
C CYS A 228 -5.76 9.14 1.23
N GLN A 229 -6.68 8.19 1.41
CA GLN A 229 -6.39 6.77 1.49
C GLN A 229 -7.12 6.01 0.38
N THR A 230 -6.51 4.93 -0.10
CA THR A 230 -7.16 3.99 -1.02
C THR A 230 -6.69 2.57 -0.75
N LYS A 231 -7.49 1.60 -1.16
CA LYS A 231 -7.07 0.18 -1.17
C LYS A 231 -5.89 0.02 -2.14
N PRO A 232 -4.90 -0.82 -1.81
CA PRO A 232 -3.80 -1.08 -2.71
C PRO A 232 -4.29 -1.73 -4.00
N CYS A 233 -3.42 -1.71 -5.01
CA CYS A 233 -3.57 -2.57 -6.18
C CYS A 233 -3.47 -4.01 -5.71
N ASP A 234 -4.30 -4.90 -6.25
CA ASP A 234 -4.20 -6.34 -5.98
C ASP A 234 -4.63 -7.15 -7.22
N SER A 235 -4.72 -8.48 -7.07
CA SER A 235 -5.08 -9.39 -8.17
C SER A 235 -6.54 -9.29 -8.62
N THR A 236 -7.37 -8.54 -7.90
CA THR A 236 -8.80 -8.28 -8.12
C THR A 236 -9.11 -6.79 -8.32
N LYS A 237 -8.32 -5.88 -7.73
CA LYS A 237 -8.36 -4.42 -7.92
C LYS A 237 -7.20 -3.97 -8.78
N TYR A 238 -7.41 -3.98 -10.09
CA TYR A 238 -6.39 -3.58 -11.06
C TYR A 238 -6.14 -2.08 -11.03
N CYS A 239 -4.88 -1.70 -10.83
CA CYS A 239 -4.44 -0.32 -10.96
C CYS A 239 -3.98 -0.05 -12.39
N PRO A 240 -4.69 0.77 -13.19
CA PRO A 240 -4.24 1.08 -14.53
C PRO A 240 -2.81 1.63 -14.49
N VAL A 241 -1.92 1.05 -15.30
CA VAL A 241 -0.61 1.66 -15.59
C VAL A 241 -0.85 2.74 -16.61
N GLY A 242 -1.09 3.94 -16.11
CA GLY A 242 -1.07 5.17 -16.87
C GLY A 242 -0.16 6.14 -16.15
N PHE A 243 0.87 6.63 -16.85
CA PHE A 243 1.33 7.98 -16.58
C PHE A 243 0.08 8.87 -16.61
N PRO A 244 -0.19 9.70 -15.60
CA PRO A 244 -1.01 10.85 -15.88
C PRO A 244 -0.19 11.64 -16.89
N ASN A 245 -0.52 11.50 -18.18
CA ASN A 245 -0.32 12.62 -19.06
C ASN A 245 -1.17 13.72 -18.44
N GLU A 246 -0.46 14.78 -18.05
CA GLU A 246 -0.97 16.02 -17.50
C GLU A 246 -1.47 15.87 -16.06
N ASP A 247 -0.53 16.12 -15.13
CA ASP A 247 -0.79 17.11 -14.09
C ASP A 247 -1.38 18.35 -14.82
N VAL A 248 -2.70 18.37 -15.05
CA VAL A 248 -3.41 19.63 -15.18
C VAL A 248 -3.51 20.14 -13.75
N ASP A 249 -2.46 20.84 -13.36
CA ASP A 249 -2.55 21.84 -12.31
C ASP A 249 -3.74 22.75 -12.67
N ILE A 250 -4.82 22.61 -11.90
CA ILE A 250 -5.85 23.65 -11.73
C ILE A 250 -5.73 24.09 -10.28
#